data_AF-D6M631-F1
#
_entry.id   AF-D6M631-F1
#
_cell.length_a   1.000
_cell.length_b   1.000
_cell.length_c   1.000
_cell.angle_alpha   90.00
_cell.angle_beta   90.00
_cell.angle_gamma   90.00
#
_symmetry.space_group_name_H-M   'P 1'
#
loop_
_entity.id
_entity.type
_entity.pdbx_description
1 polymer ?
#
loop_
_entity_poly.entity_id
_entity_poly.type
_entity_poly.pdbx_seq_one_letter_code
_entity_poly.pdbx_strand_id
1 'polypeptide(L)'
;MLDAMRDAWIADLRRDGKSEESIAKRVRRGDVLRGAPYLAVPCLVTDGAHHYGDARRDAAEREMFVVATGAGVQNFLVALAGERLGSAWVSSTMFCRDVVREVLGLPGEWDPMGAVAIGHPEEVPAARAGRDPEDFLTVR
;
A
#
# COMPACT_ATOMS: atom_id res chain seq x y z
N MET A 1 12.93 6.27 6.34
CA MET A 1 11.68 6.24 5.53
C MET A 1 10.45 6.60 6.37
N LEU A 2 10.12 5.81 7.38
CA LEU A 2 8.83 5.93 8.08
C LEU A 2 8.61 7.27 8.80
N ASP A 3 9.67 7.94 9.28
CA ASP A 3 9.54 9.27 9.89
C ASP A 3 9.23 10.34 8.86
N ALA A 4 9.96 10.37 7.74
CA ALA A 4 9.67 11.28 6.64
C ALA A 4 8.24 11.10 6.09
N MET A 5 7.79 9.85 5.93
CA MET A 5 6.40 9.56 5.55
C MET A 5 5.38 10.07 6.58
N ARG A 6 5.68 9.88 7.88
CA ARG A 6 4.82 10.36 8.96
C ARG A 6 4.73 11.88 8.92
N ASP A 7 5.85 12.57 8.76
CA ASP A 7 5.92 14.03 8.81
C ASP A 7 5.19 14.65 7.61
N ALA A 8 5.34 14.05 6.41
CA ALA A 8 4.55 14.42 5.23
C ALA A 8 3.05 14.24 5.46
N TRP A 9 2.64 13.09 6.01
CA TRP A 9 1.24 12.81 6.30
C TRP A 9 0.64 13.76 7.36
N ILE A 10 1.42 14.11 8.39
CA ILE A 10 1.01 15.11 9.39
C ILE A 10 0.81 16.47 8.72
N ALA A 11 1.71 16.88 7.82
CA ALA A 11 1.59 18.15 7.11
C ALA A 11 0.31 18.22 6.26
N ASP A 12 -0.04 17.14 5.56
CA ASP A 12 -1.28 17.05 4.78
C ASP A 12 -2.52 17.13 5.68
N LEU A 13 -2.56 16.36 6.77
CA LEU A 13 -3.70 16.39 7.68
C LEU A 13 -3.89 17.76 8.37
N ARG A 14 -2.81 18.48 8.66
CA ARG A 14 -2.88 19.86 9.16
C ARG A 14 -3.45 20.80 8.10
N ARG A 15 -3.01 20.65 6.85
CA ARG A 15 -3.53 21.41 5.70
C ARG A 15 -5.04 21.18 5.50
N ASP A 16 -5.50 19.95 5.76
CA ASP A 16 -6.91 19.57 5.74
C ASP A 16 -7.72 20.06 6.98
N GLY A 17 -7.09 20.84 7.86
CA GLY A 17 -7.73 21.40 9.05
C GLY A 17 -8.08 20.37 10.13
N LYS A 18 -7.42 19.21 10.17
CA LYS A 18 -7.64 18.21 11.23
C LYS A 18 -7.05 18.70 12.56
N SER A 19 -7.73 18.41 13.67
CA SER A 19 -7.21 18.65 15.01
C SER A 19 -6.00 17.75 15.31
N GLU A 20 -5.08 18.21 16.17
CA GLU A 20 -3.89 17.43 16.57
C GLU A 20 -4.26 16.05 17.16
N GLU A 21 -5.36 15.95 17.90
CA GLU A 21 -5.86 14.67 18.41
C GLU A 21 -6.24 13.70 17.28
N SER A 22 -6.93 14.22 16.26
CA SER A 22 -7.38 13.49 15.07
C SER A 22 -6.20 13.03 14.20
N ILE A 23 -5.14 13.84 14.15
CA ILE A 23 -3.86 13.54 13.50
C ILE A 23 -3.15 12.42 14.24
N ALA A 24 -2.95 12.57 15.56
CA ALA A 24 -2.27 11.58 16.39
C ALA A 24 -2.95 10.20 16.28
N LYS A 25 -4.29 10.16 16.24
CA LYS A 25 -5.05 8.92 16.05
C LYS A 25 -4.80 8.26 14.69
N ARG A 26 -4.64 9.03 13.62
CA ARG A 26 -4.36 8.51 12.27
C ARG A 26 -2.93 8.04 12.14
N VAL A 27 -1.98 8.78 12.68
CA VAL A 27 -0.55 8.42 12.69
C VAL A 27 -0.33 7.10 13.39
N ARG A 28 -0.95 6.88 14.57
CA ARG A 28 -0.84 5.62 15.32
C ARG A 28 -1.25 4.38 14.54
N ARG A 29 -2.17 4.49 13.57
CA ARG A 29 -2.56 3.34 12.73
C ARG A 29 -1.41 2.84 11.84
N GLY A 30 -0.42 3.69 11.57
CA GLY A 30 0.78 3.33 10.81
C GLY A 30 1.88 2.65 11.65
N ASP A 31 1.72 2.55 12.97
CA ASP A 31 2.76 2.01 13.86
C ASP A 31 3.06 0.52 13.60
N VAL A 32 2.13 -0.19 12.95
CA VAL A 32 2.37 -1.57 12.47
C VAL A 32 3.62 -1.67 11.58
N LEU A 33 3.95 -0.64 10.80
CA LEU A 33 5.15 -0.61 9.97
C LEU A 33 6.42 -0.46 10.79
N ARG A 34 6.34 0.14 11.99
CA ARG A 34 7.50 0.34 12.89
C ARG A 34 7.80 -0.91 13.72
N GLY A 35 6.78 -1.68 14.07
CA GLY A 35 6.94 -2.92 14.82
C GLY A 35 7.40 -4.11 13.97
N ALA A 36 7.35 -4.00 12.64
CA ALA A 36 7.73 -5.10 11.76
C ALA A 36 9.26 -5.19 11.62
N PRO A 37 9.86 -6.39 11.74
CA PRO A 37 11.30 -6.58 11.52
C PRO A 37 11.70 -6.34 10.05
N TYR A 38 10.77 -6.51 9.11
CA TYR A 38 10.99 -6.27 7.70
C TYR A 38 9.87 -5.47 7.07
N LEU A 39 10.25 -4.63 6.11
CA LEU A 39 9.33 -3.90 5.23
C LEU A 39 9.67 -4.22 3.78
N ALA A 40 8.63 -4.53 3.00
CA ALA A 40 8.72 -4.55 1.54
C ALA A 40 7.91 -3.40 0.95
N VAL A 41 8.42 -2.74 -0.08
CA VAL A 41 7.73 -1.65 -0.79
C VAL A 41 7.52 -2.07 -2.25
N PRO A 42 6.35 -2.64 -2.59
CA PRO A 42 6.02 -2.98 -3.96
C PRO A 42 6.00 -1.72 -4.82
N CYS A 43 6.65 -1.76 -5.98
CA CYS A 43 6.67 -0.66 -6.92
C CYS A 43 6.02 -1.09 -8.23
N LEU A 44 5.09 -0.28 -8.74
CA LEU A 44 4.59 -0.40 -10.09
C LEU A 44 5.61 0.24 -11.02
N VAL A 45 6.03 -0.50 -12.03
CA VAL A 45 6.94 -0.02 -13.07
C VAL A 45 6.24 -0.26 -14.41
N THR A 46 6.13 0.78 -15.23
CA THR A 46 5.44 0.72 -16.52
C THR A 46 6.41 0.43 -17.67
N ASP A 47 7.53 -0.22 -17.38
CA ASP A 47 8.48 -0.63 -18.40
C ASP A 47 7.79 -1.59 -19.37
N GLY A 48 7.79 -1.22 -20.66
CA GLY A 48 7.09 -1.97 -21.71
C GLY A 48 5.60 -1.64 -21.85
N ALA A 49 5.07 -0.66 -21.12
CA ALA A 49 3.71 -0.15 -21.36
C ALA A 49 3.59 0.45 -22.77
N HIS A 50 2.45 0.22 -23.41
CA HIS A 50 2.15 0.84 -24.69
C HIS A 50 1.68 2.28 -24.52
N HIS A 51 2.13 3.16 -25.41
CA HIS A 51 1.60 4.51 -25.56
C HIS A 51 0.71 4.56 -26.79
N TYR A 52 -0.59 4.79 -26.57
CA TYR A 52 -1.61 4.81 -27.61
C TYR A 52 -1.91 6.23 -28.13
N GLY A 53 -1.47 7.26 -27.41
CA GLY A 53 -1.59 8.66 -27.82
C GLY A 53 -2.98 9.27 -27.58
N ASP A 54 -3.86 8.55 -26.87
CA ASP A 54 -5.12 9.08 -26.37
C ASP A 54 -5.36 8.68 -24.92
N ALA A 55 -5.94 9.61 -24.17
CA ALA A 55 -6.12 9.50 -22.73
C ALA A 55 -6.92 8.25 -22.32
N ARG A 56 -7.87 7.79 -23.14
CA ARG A 56 -8.71 6.64 -22.80
C ARG A 56 -7.91 5.34 -22.81
N ARG A 57 -7.13 5.10 -23.87
CA ARG A 57 -6.31 3.88 -23.97
C ARG A 57 -5.09 3.93 -23.07
N ASP A 58 -4.46 5.08 -22.92
CA ASP A 58 -3.31 5.23 -22.00
C ASP A 58 -3.73 5.03 -20.52
N ALA A 59 -4.95 5.46 -20.15
CA ALA A 59 -5.50 5.16 -18.83
C ALA A 59 -5.75 3.65 -18.64
N ALA A 60 -6.35 2.99 -19.63
CA ALA A 60 -6.59 1.55 -19.59
C ALA A 60 -5.29 0.74 -19.49
N GLU A 61 -4.24 1.17 -20.21
CA GLU A 61 -2.91 0.59 -20.10
C GLU A 61 -2.39 0.71 -18.67
N ARG A 62 -2.45 1.91 -18.06
CA ARG A 62 -2.03 2.11 -16.67
C ARG A 62 -2.84 1.27 -15.68
N GLU A 63 -4.16 1.17 -15.86
CA GLU A 63 -5.05 0.38 -15.01
C GLU A 63 -4.66 -1.11 -15.01
N MET A 64 -4.25 -1.65 -16.15
CA MET A 64 -3.74 -3.02 -16.24
C MET A 64 -2.52 -3.23 -15.33
N PHE A 65 -1.56 -2.30 -15.30
CA PHE A 65 -0.40 -2.38 -14.39
C PHE A 65 -0.81 -2.23 -12.91
N VAL A 66 -1.83 -1.43 -12.61
CA VAL A 66 -2.37 -1.31 -11.24
C VAL A 66 -2.98 -2.63 -10.79
N VAL A 67 -3.81 -3.27 -11.62
CA VAL A 67 -4.42 -4.57 -11.33
C VAL A 67 -3.34 -5.65 -11.18
N ALA A 68 -2.36 -5.68 -12.08
CA ALA A 68 -1.25 -6.62 -12.02
C ALA A 68 -0.42 -6.45 -10.72
N THR A 69 -0.15 -5.20 -10.32
CA THR A 69 0.56 -4.93 -9.06
C THR A 69 -0.26 -5.36 -7.85
N GLY A 70 -1.57 -5.07 -7.83
CA GLY A 70 -2.47 -5.52 -6.77
C GLY A 70 -2.50 -7.04 -6.61
N ALA A 71 -2.60 -7.77 -7.74
CA ALA A 71 -2.53 -9.23 -7.75
C ALA A 71 -1.17 -9.75 -7.25
N GLY A 72 -0.07 -9.12 -7.66
CA GLY A 72 1.28 -9.44 -7.20
C GLY A 72 1.44 -9.26 -5.69
N VAL A 73 0.98 -8.14 -5.15
CA VAL A 73 0.96 -7.89 -3.70
C VAL A 73 0.14 -8.96 -2.98
N GLN A 74 -1.07 -9.26 -3.45
CA GLN A 74 -1.91 -10.27 -2.82
C GLN A 74 -1.27 -11.67 -2.82
N ASN A 75 -0.67 -12.08 -3.95
CA ASN A 75 0.05 -13.35 -4.03
C ASN A 75 1.26 -13.39 -3.08
N PHE A 76 1.98 -12.27 -2.93
CA PHE A 76 3.07 -12.16 -1.97
C PHE A 76 2.58 -12.33 -0.52
N LEU A 77 1.46 -11.70 -0.15
CA LEU A 77 0.88 -11.88 1.19
C LEU A 77 0.44 -13.33 1.44
N VAL A 78 -0.14 -14.00 0.44
CA VAL A 78 -0.52 -15.43 0.52
C VAL A 78 0.72 -16.31 0.68
N ALA A 79 1.80 -16.04 -0.07
CA ALA A 79 3.05 -16.78 0.05
C ALA A 79 3.67 -16.62 1.46
N LEU A 80 3.73 -15.39 1.99
CA LEU A 80 4.19 -15.14 3.36
C LEU A 80 3.37 -15.91 4.39
N ALA A 81 2.04 -15.94 4.24
CA ALA A 81 1.17 -16.72 5.12
C ALA A 81 1.45 -18.23 5.01
N GLY A 82 1.71 -18.74 3.81
CA GLY A 82 2.13 -20.13 3.58
C GLY A 82 3.44 -20.49 4.31
N GLU A 83 4.37 -19.54 4.37
CA GLU A 83 5.62 -19.64 5.14
C GLU A 83 5.44 -19.34 6.64
N ARG A 84 4.20 -19.24 7.13
CA ARG A 84 3.84 -18.96 8.54
C ARG A 84 4.37 -17.61 9.04
N LEU A 85 4.50 -16.63 8.16
CA LEU A 85 4.78 -15.24 8.49
C LEU A 85 3.48 -14.42 8.55
N GLY A 86 3.45 -13.47 9.48
CA GLY A 86 2.44 -12.42 9.53
C GLY A 86 2.79 -11.31 8.56
N SER A 87 1.78 -10.75 7.89
CA SER A 87 1.96 -9.59 7.02
C SER A 87 0.79 -8.62 7.04
N ALA A 88 1.08 -7.34 6.82
CA ALA A 88 0.07 -6.28 6.74
C ALA A 88 0.46 -5.26 5.67
N TRP A 89 -0.36 -5.13 4.63
CA TRP A 89 -0.22 -4.10 3.62
C TRP A 89 -0.88 -2.78 4.08
N VAL A 90 -0.15 -1.68 3.97
CA VAL A 90 -0.58 -0.34 4.38
C VAL A 90 -0.35 0.61 3.21
N SER A 91 -1.38 1.39 2.86
CA SER A 91 -1.38 2.27 1.68
C SER A 91 -0.55 3.56 1.85
N SER A 92 0.06 3.81 3.01
CA SER A 92 0.65 5.11 3.37
C SER A 92 1.74 5.59 2.39
N THR A 93 2.55 4.69 1.81
CA THR A 93 3.55 5.06 0.79
C THR A 93 2.93 5.57 -0.50
N MET A 94 1.69 5.18 -0.83
CA MET A 94 0.99 5.68 -2.01
C MET A 94 0.61 7.16 -1.89
N PHE A 95 0.44 7.66 -0.66
CA PHE A 95 0.08 9.05 -0.39
C PHE A 95 1.29 10.00 -0.33
N CYS A 96 2.51 9.45 -0.24
CA CYS A 96 3.75 10.24 -0.16
C CYS A 96 4.85 9.65 -1.05
N ARG A 97 4.49 9.29 -2.29
CA ARG A 97 5.37 8.58 -3.24
C ARG A 97 6.73 9.24 -3.42
N ASP A 98 6.75 10.55 -3.60
CA ASP A 98 8.00 11.28 -3.85
C ASP A 98 8.95 11.22 -2.65
N VAL A 99 8.40 11.33 -1.42
CA VAL A 99 9.18 11.15 -0.18
C VAL A 99 9.73 9.73 -0.08
N VAL A 100 8.93 8.73 -0.45
CA VAL A 100 9.36 7.32 -0.41
C VAL A 100 10.46 7.07 -1.44
N ARG A 101 10.32 7.58 -2.67
CA ARG A 101 11.36 7.51 -3.71
C ARG A 101 12.66 8.13 -3.24
N GLU A 102 12.60 9.36 -2.72
CA GLU A 102 13.78 10.08 -2.25
C GLU A 102 14.49 9.31 -1.13
N VAL A 103 13.75 8.90 -0.09
CA VAL A 103 14.35 8.29 1.10
C VAL A 103 14.90 6.88 0.82
N LEU A 104 14.31 6.15 -0.11
CA LEU A 104 14.79 4.83 -0.51
C LEU A 104 15.76 4.86 -1.70
N GLY A 105 16.00 6.03 -2.30
CA GLY A 105 16.80 6.17 -3.52
C GLY A 105 16.23 5.41 -4.71
N LEU A 106 14.90 5.34 -4.83
CA LEU A 106 14.23 4.64 -5.95
C LEU A 106 14.32 5.47 -7.24
N PRO A 107 14.32 4.82 -8.41
CA PRO A 107 14.15 5.50 -9.68
C PRO A 107 12.84 6.30 -9.73
N GLY A 108 12.83 7.41 -10.47
CA GLY A 108 11.70 8.34 -10.51
C GLY A 108 10.44 7.74 -11.17
N GLU A 109 10.65 6.81 -12.09
CA GLU A 109 9.62 6.08 -12.81
C GLU A 109 8.99 4.93 -12.01
N TRP A 110 9.56 4.57 -10.87
CA TRP A 110 9.00 3.54 -9.99
C TRP A 110 7.90 4.14 -9.11
N ASP A 111 6.74 3.52 -9.08
CA ASP A 111 5.56 4.01 -8.38
C ASP A 111 5.31 3.17 -7.11
N PRO A 112 5.65 3.63 -5.88
CA PRO A 112 5.37 2.88 -4.66
C PRO A 112 3.87 2.60 -4.45
N MET A 113 3.49 1.33 -4.28
CA MET A 113 2.10 0.85 -4.21
C MET A 113 1.72 0.33 -2.82
N GLY A 114 2.17 0.99 -1.76
CA GLY A 114 1.98 0.59 -0.36
C GLY A 114 3.26 0.05 0.27
N ALA A 115 3.19 -0.32 1.55
CA ALA A 115 4.24 -1.01 2.26
C ALA A 115 3.66 -2.26 2.91
N VAL A 116 4.43 -3.35 2.88
CA VAL A 116 4.08 -4.60 3.55
C VAL A 116 4.97 -4.73 4.79
N ALA A 117 4.38 -4.66 5.97
CA ALA A 117 4.99 -5.11 7.21
C ALA A 117 5.05 -6.63 7.22
N ILE A 118 6.21 -7.20 7.58
CA ILE A 118 6.45 -8.65 7.59
C ILE A 118 7.17 -9.02 8.88
N GLY A 119 6.71 -10.10 9.54
CA GLY A 119 7.36 -10.65 10.72
C GLY A 119 6.68 -11.90 11.25
N HIS A 120 7.10 -12.36 12.42
CA HIS A 120 6.35 -13.37 13.17
C HIS A 120 5.32 -12.67 14.06
N PRO A 121 4.03 -13.00 13.94
CA PRO A 121 3.01 -12.37 14.77
C PRO A 121 3.17 -12.80 16.23
N GLU A 122 3.10 -11.85 17.15
CA GLU A 122 3.17 -12.11 18.60
C GLU A 122 1.94 -12.88 19.10
N GLU A 123 0.80 -12.68 18.43
CA GLU A 123 -0.49 -13.29 18.75
C GLU A 123 -1.18 -13.79 17.48
N VAL A 124 -2.08 -14.76 17.63
CA VAL A 124 -2.91 -15.23 16.51
C VAL A 124 -3.93 -14.13 16.19
N PRO A 125 -3.99 -13.61 14.94
CA PRO A 125 -4.96 -12.60 14.58
C PRO A 125 -6.38 -13.12 14.75
N ALA A 126 -7.27 -12.29 15.28
CA ALA A 126 -8.68 -12.62 15.33
C ALA A 126 -9.23 -12.88 13.92
N ALA A 127 -10.12 -13.87 13.82
CA ALA A 127 -10.83 -14.13 12.57
C ALA A 127 -11.59 -12.86 12.15
N ARG A 128 -11.38 -12.43 10.91
CA ARG A 128 -12.12 -11.30 10.35
C ARG A 128 -13.57 -11.76 10.14
N ALA A 129 -14.53 -10.90 10.49
CA ALA A 129 -15.92 -11.18 10.18
C ALA A 129 -16.07 -11.43 8.68
N GLY A 130 -16.65 -12.58 8.32
CA GLY A 130 -16.97 -12.91 6.94
C GLY A 130 -18.00 -11.93 6.38
N ARG A 131 -18.01 -11.77 5.07
CA ARG A 131 -19.11 -11.13 4.34
C ARG A 131 -19.88 -12.22 3.61
N ASP A 132 -21.17 -12.03 3.42
CA ASP A 132 -21.98 -12.95 2.62
C ASP A 132 -21.57 -12.82 1.14
N PRO A 133 -21.13 -13.90 0.46
CA PRO A 133 -20.80 -13.84 -0.96
C PRO A 133 -21.97 -13.37 -1.84
N GLU A 134 -23.21 -13.64 -1.42
CA GLU A 134 -24.41 -13.25 -2.17
C GLU A 134 -24.56 -11.72 -2.29
N ASP A 135 -23.97 -10.94 -1.37
CA ASP A 135 -23.92 -9.47 -1.46
C ASP A 135 -23.10 -8.97 -2.65
N PHE A 136 -22.28 -9.82 -3.27
CA PHE A 136 -21.32 -9.46 -4.33
C PHE A 136 -21.54 -10.22 -5.66
N LEU A 137 -22.57 -11.06 -5.75
CA LEU A 137 -22.86 -11.87 -6.93
C LEU A 137 -24.12 -11.38 -7.65
N THR A 138 -24.05 -11.25 -8.97
CA THR A 138 -25.23 -11.06 -9.83
C THR A 138 -25.15 -12.02 -11.00
N VAL A 139 -26.22 -12.77 -11.24
CA VAL A 139 -26.34 -13.69 -12.37
C VAL A 139 -27.30 -13.07 -13.36
N ARG A 140 -26.88 -12.94 -14.63
CA ARG A 140 -27.68 -12.42 -15.74
C ARG A 140 -27.63 -13.37 -16.92
#